data_AF-A0A800JPX1-F1
#
_entry.id   AF-A0A800JPX1-F1
#
_cell.length_a   1.000
_cell.length_b   1.000
_cell.length_c   1.000
_cell.angle_alpha   90.00
_cell.angle_beta   90.00
_cell.angle_gamma   90.00
#
_symmetry.space_group_name_H-M   'P 1'
#
loop_
_entity.id
_entity.type
_entity.pdbx_description
1 polymer ?
#
loop_
_entity_poly.entity_id
_entity_poly.type
_entity_poly.pdbx_seq_one_letter_code
_entity_poly.pdbx_strand_id
1 'polypeptide(L)'
;MKKILILTFILLTGFQSFSQEKPKLVVGIVVDQMRYDYIYRFWDDFGKDGFKRLINEGHFFRNTQFGYMPTFTGPGHASIYTGTTPSVHGIIANDWYNKTNDSILYCTGDNEMTTIGDTSSAGEMSPHNMLTTTFSDELKLFNDGKVIG
;
A
#
# COMPACT_ATOMS: atom_id res chain seq x y z
N MET A 1 16.85 7.72 52.92
CA MET A 1 16.32 8.88 52.16
C MET A 1 17.12 9.17 50.89
N LYS A 2 18.44 9.46 50.95
CA LYS A 2 19.27 9.73 49.75
C LYS A 2 19.26 8.59 48.69
N LYS A 3 19.31 7.32 49.12
CA LYS A 3 19.24 6.16 48.20
C LYS A 3 17.88 6.01 47.51
N ILE A 4 16.79 6.40 48.17
CA ILE A 4 15.44 6.39 47.59
C ILE A 4 15.31 7.50 46.55
N LEU A 5 15.80 8.72 46.85
CA LEU A 5 15.83 9.82 45.87
C LEU A 5 16.64 9.48 44.60
N ILE A 6 17.78 8.81 44.74
CA ILE A 6 18.61 8.38 43.61
C ILE A 6 17.86 7.35 42.74
N LEU A 7 17.16 6.40 43.38
CA LEU A 7 16.37 5.39 42.66
C LEU A 7 15.20 6.03 41.88
N THR A 8 14.51 6.99 42.50
CA THR A 8 13.42 7.74 41.85
C THR A 8 13.94 8.60 40.70
N PHE A 9 15.12 9.21 40.83
CA PHE A 9 15.73 10.01 39.76
C PHE A 9 16.15 9.16 38.55
N ILE A 10 16.67 7.95 38.77
CA ILE A 10 17.01 7.00 37.69
C ILE A 10 15.74 6.47 36.99
N LEU A 11 14.65 6.25 37.72
CA LEU A 11 13.36 5.86 37.15
C LEU A 11 12.71 6.96 36.31
N LEU A 12 12.93 8.24 36.64
CA LEU A 12 12.43 9.38 35.85
C LEU A 12 13.26 9.67 34.58
N THR A 13 14.55 9.34 34.56
CA THR A 13 15.40 9.56 33.37
C THR A 13 15.37 8.41 32.36
N GLY A 14 14.83 7.25 32.74
CA GLY A 14 14.72 6.06 31.89
C GLY A 14 13.60 6.10 30.83
N PHE A 15 12.68 7.06 30.89
CA PHE A 15 11.64 7.27 29.88
C PHE A 15 12.10 8.27 28.81
N GLN A 16 13.19 7.94 28.11
CA GLN A 16 13.42 8.55 26.80
C GLN A 16 12.52 7.81 25.81
N SER A 17 11.40 8.43 25.43
CA SER A 17 10.64 7.97 24.27
C SER A 17 11.53 8.09 23.04
N PHE A 18 12.11 6.97 22.60
CA PHE A 18 12.70 6.87 21.28
C PHE A 18 11.57 6.98 20.26
N SER A 19 11.14 8.21 19.97
CA SER A 19 10.30 8.48 18.81
C SER A 19 11.14 8.17 17.59
N GLN A 20 10.77 7.13 16.86
CA GLN A 20 11.43 6.78 15.61
C GLN A 20 11.34 7.99 14.67
N GLU A 21 12.45 8.41 14.08
CA GLU A 21 12.43 9.53 13.14
C GLU A 21 11.46 9.20 12.00
N LYS A 22 10.49 10.09 11.79
CA LYS A 22 9.50 9.91 10.74
C LYS A 22 10.20 9.99 9.38
N PRO A 23 10.02 9.00 8.48
CA PRO A 23 10.60 9.07 7.16
C PRO A 23 10.03 10.26 6.40
N LYS A 24 10.91 11.00 5.69
CA LYS A 24 10.52 12.16 4.87
C LYS A 24 9.81 11.75 3.57
N LEU A 25 10.03 10.52 3.11
CA LEU A 25 9.44 9.95 1.91
C LEU A 25 9.19 8.46 2.12
N VAL A 26 8.02 7.99 1.71
CA VAL A 26 7.67 6.58 1.62
C VAL A 26 7.38 6.28 0.15
N VAL A 27 8.00 5.25 -0.39
CA VAL A 27 7.80 4.81 -1.78
C VAL A 27 7.20 3.42 -1.76
N GLY A 28 5.97 3.28 -2.24
CA GLY A 28 5.32 2.00 -2.46
C GLY A 28 5.63 1.49 -3.86
N ILE A 29 6.13 0.26 -3.98
CA ILE A 29 6.46 -0.38 -5.25
C ILE A 29 5.72 -1.71 -5.30
N VAL A 30 4.83 -1.87 -6.27
CA VAL A 30 4.15 -3.12 -6.58
C VAL A 30 4.59 -3.56 -7.98
N VAL A 31 5.26 -4.70 -8.07
CA VAL A 31 5.67 -5.28 -9.36
C VAL A 31 4.57 -6.24 -9.79
N ASP A 32 3.84 -5.89 -10.86
CA ASP A 32 2.72 -6.71 -11.32
C ASP A 32 3.18 -8.11 -11.73
N GLN A 33 2.39 -9.11 -11.38
CA GLN A 33 2.63 -10.53 -11.64
C GLN A 33 3.98 -11.06 -11.10
N MET A 34 4.60 -10.39 -10.13
CA MET A 34 5.86 -10.84 -9.55
C MET A 34 5.63 -11.99 -8.57
N ARG A 35 6.02 -13.19 -8.97
CA ARG A 35 6.03 -14.34 -8.07
C ARG A 35 7.23 -14.29 -7.12
N TYR A 36 7.01 -14.77 -5.91
CA TYR A 36 8.04 -14.87 -4.87
C TYR A 36 9.29 -15.66 -5.32
N ASP A 37 9.12 -16.75 -6.08
CA ASP A 37 10.23 -17.61 -6.51
C ASP A 37 11.18 -16.93 -7.51
N TYR A 38 10.75 -15.85 -8.18
CA TYR A 38 11.61 -15.09 -9.08
C TYR A 38 12.81 -14.47 -8.38
N ILE A 39 12.67 -14.11 -7.10
CA ILE A 39 13.77 -13.57 -6.29
C ILE A 39 14.96 -14.54 -6.25
N TYR A 40 14.69 -15.83 -6.03
CA TYR A 40 15.74 -16.84 -5.93
C TYR A 40 16.18 -17.35 -7.29
N ARG A 41 15.22 -17.53 -8.21
CA ARG A 41 15.47 -18.06 -9.54
C ARG A 41 16.45 -17.20 -10.34
N PHE A 42 16.36 -15.89 -10.21
CA PHE A 42 17.18 -14.92 -10.94
C PHE A 42 18.17 -14.19 -10.03
N TRP A 43 18.46 -14.75 -8.86
CA TRP A 43 19.29 -14.09 -7.87
C TRP A 43 20.66 -13.68 -8.43
N ASP A 44 21.30 -14.57 -9.17
CA ASP A 44 22.64 -14.31 -9.73
C ASP A 44 22.62 -13.26 -10.85
N ASP A 45 21.48 -13.10 -11.53
CA ASP A 45 21.29 -12.10 -12.59
C ASP A 45 21.01 -10.69 -12.04
N PHE A 46 20.59 -10.56 -10.78
CA PHE A 46 20.30 -9.25 -10.19
C PHE A 46 21.56 -8.47 -9.83
N GLY A 47 21.55 -7.17 -10.13
CA GLY A 47 22.53 -6.21 -9.64
C GLY A 47 22.45 -5.98 -8.13
N LYS A 48 23.52 -5.45 -7.54
CA LYS A 48 23.66 -5.24 -6.10
C LYS A 48 22.69 -4.20 -5.51
N ASP A 49 22.34 -3.16 -6.28
CA ASP A 49 21.62 -1.97 -5.79
C ASP A 49 20.09 -2.04 -5.94
N GLY A 50 19.54 -3.21 -6.30
CA GLY A 50 18.10 -3.44 -6.50
C GLY A 50 17.50 -4.42 -5.47
N PHE A 51 16.88 -5.50 -5.95
CA PHE A 51 16.29 -6.54 -5.09
C PHE A 51 17.27 -7.10 -4.06
N LYS A 52 18.55 -7.29 -4.43
CA LYS A 52 19.60 -7.74 -3.50
C LYS A 52 19.74 -6.82 -2.29
N ARG A 53 19.74 -5.50 -2.52
CA ARG A 53 19.80 -4.50 -1.44
C ARG A 53 18.56 -4.58 -0.55
N LEU A 54 17.36 -4.58 -1.14
CA LEU A 54 16.10 -4.65 -0.39
C LEU A 54 16.02 -5.90 0.51
N ILE A 55 16.53 -7.03 0.04
CA ILE A 55 16.50 -8.30 0.77
C ILE A 55 17.60 -8.40 1.84
N ASN A 56 18.81 -7.93 1.54
CA ASN A 56 19.96 -8.06 2.44
C ASN A 56 19.99 -6.98 3.54
N GLU A 57 19.50 -5.77 3.24
CA GLU A 57 19.54 -4.62 4.16
C GLU A 57 18.17 -4.27 4.76
N GLY A 58 17.09 -4.85 4.21
CA GLY A 58 15.73 -4.63 4.66
C GLY A 58 15.12 -5.82 5.38
N HIS A 59 13.79 -5.82 5.46
CA HIS A 59 13.01 -6.95 5.96
C HIS A 59 12.36 -7.70 4.79
N PHE A 60 12.64 -8.99 4.71
CA PHE A 60 12.11 -9.85 3.65
C PHE A 60 11.10 -10.87 4.19
N PHE A 61 9.82 -10.60 3.96
CA PHE A 61 8.72 -11.52 4.30
C PHE A 61 8.63 -12.64 3.26
N ARG A 62 8.85 -13.88 3.71
CA ARG A 62 8.95 -15.06 2.83
C ARG A 62 7.65 -15.86 2.71
N ASN A 63 6.68 -15.58 3.58
CA ASN A 63 5.42 -16.29 3.65
C ASN A 63 4.26 -15.31 3.74
N THR A 64 4.04 -14.58 2.64
CA THR A 64 2.94 -13.64 2.49
C THR A 64 2.01 -14.19 1.42
N GLN A 65 0.72 -14.29 1.73
CA GLN A 65 -0.29 -14.87 0.85
C GLN A 65 -1.51 -13.95 0.76
N PHE A 66 -2.21 -14.01 -0.37
CA PHE A 66 -3.50 -13.33 -0.51
C PHE A 66 -4.55 -14.00 0.39
N GLY A 67 -5.21 -13.23 1.24
CA GLY A 67 -6.31 -13.70 2.09
C GLY A 67 -7.67 -13.71 1.39
N TYR A 68 -7.70 -13.66 0.05
CA TYR A 68 -8.91 -13.53 -0.75
C TYR A 68 -8.73 -14.13 -2.15
N MET A 69 -9.85 -14.19 -2.88
CA MET A 69 -9.94 -14.58 -4.28
C MET A 69 -10.99 -13.66 -4.97
N PRO A 70 -10.83 -13.30 -6.25
CA PRO A 70 -9.75 -13.62 -7.18
C PRO A 70 -8.48 -12.76 -7.02
N THR A 71 -7.32 -13.30 -7.41
CA THR A 71 -6.02 -12.60 -7.36
C THR A 71 -5.76 -11.81 -8.64
N PHE A 72 -6.65 -10.85 -8.94
CA PHE A 72 -6.51 -9.92 -10.06
C PHE A 72 -5.81 -8.62 -9.64
N THR A 73 -5.35 -7.84 -10.63
CA THR A 73 -4.62 -6.59 -10.43
C THR A 73 -5.37 -5.57 -9.58
N GLY A 74 -6.63 -5.26 -9.91
CA GLY A 74 -7.45 -4.28 -9.18
C GLY A 74 -7.64 -4.64 -7.70
N PRO A 75 -8.20 -5.83 -7.38
CA PRO A 75 -8.30 -6.32 -6.01
C PRO A 75 -6.93 -6.35 -5.29
N GLY A 76 -5.89 -6.80 -5.99
CA GLY A 76 -4.48 -6.80 -5.59
C GLY A 76 -4.02 -5.47 -4.99
N HIS A 77 -4.08 -4.43 -5.82
CA HIS A 77 -3.61 -3.09 -5.46
C HIS A 77 -4.46 -2.47 -4.36
N ALA A 78 -5.79 -2.61 -4.45
CA ALA A 78 -6.70 -2.10 -3.43
C ALA A 78 -6.39 -2.71 -2.05
N SER A 79 -6.18 -4.02 -1.96
CA SER A 79 -5.86 -4.67 -0.68
C SER A 79 -4.50 -4.25 -0.11
N ILE A 80 -3.47 -4.07 -0.95
CA ILE A 80 -2.13 -3.63 -0.50
C ILE A 80 -2.21 -2.26 0.20
N TYR A 81 -2.99 -1.33 -0.36
CA TYR A 81 -3.03 0.05 0.12
C TYR A 81 -4.11 0.32 1.17
N THR A 82 -5.13 -0.53 1.29
CA THR A 82 -6.18 -0.39 2.31
C THR A 82 -5.95 -1.25 3.54
N GLY A 83 -5.13 -2.30 3.44
CA GLY A 83 -4.96 -3.29 4.51
C GLY A 83 -6.20 -4.15 4.74
N THR A 84 -7.17 -4.14 3.82
CA THR A 84 -8.39 -4.96 3.90
C THR A 84 -8.60 -5.80 2.64
N THR A 85 -9.70 -6.56 2.58
CA THR A 85 -10.01 -7.49 1.50
C THR A 85 -11.09 -6.95 0.55
N PRO A 86 -11.29 -7.58 -0.63
CA PRO A 86 -12.32 -7.17 -1.59
C PRO A 86 -13.74 -7.04 -1.04
N SER A 87 -14.10 -7.86 -0.04
CA SER A 87 -15.41 -7.77 0.61
C SER A 87 -15.61 -6.49 1.42
N VAL A 88 -14.54 -5.76 1.72
CA VAL A 88 -14.58 -4.51 2.51
C VAL A 88 -14.28 -3.30 1.64
N HIS A 89 -13.21 -3.33 0.84
CA HIS A 89 -12.84 -2.18 -0.01
C HIS A 89 -13.66 -2.08 -1.31
N GLY A 90 -14.43 -3.10 -1.68
CA GLY A 90 -15.41 -3.07 -2.78
C GLY A 90 -14.87 -3.48 -4.16
N ILE A 91 -13.56 -3.38 -4.39
CA ILE A 91 -12.93 -3.83 -5.65
C ILE A 91 -12.79 -5.35 -5.69
N ILE A 92 -13.77 -6.03 -6.31
CA ILE A 92 -13.89 -7.50 -6.34
C ILE A 92 -13.24 -8.18 -7.55
N ALA A 93 -13.01 -7.44 -8.63
CA ALA A 93 -12.35 -7.90 -9.85
C ALA A 93 -11.82 -6.69 -10.63
N ASN A 94 -11.14 -6.94 -11.76
CA ASN A 94 -10.85 -5.86 -12.72
C ASN A 94 -12.14 -5.37 -13.40
N ASP A 95 -13.03 -6.30 -13.70
CA ASP A 95 -14.33 -6.05 -14.29
C ASP A 95 -15.38 -6.88 -13.56
N TRP A 96 -16.54 -6.30 -13.27
CA TRP A 96 -17.66 -7.04 -12.71
C TRP A 96 -19.00 -6.56 -13.25
N TYR A 97 -19.98 -7.43 -13.18
CA TYR A 97 -21.34 -7.11 -13.59
C TYR A 97 -22.08 -6.32 -12.49
N ASN A 98 -22.55 -5.13 -12.84
CA ASN A 98 -23.39 -4.29 -12.00
C ASN A 98 -24.87 -4.53 -12.34
N LYS A 99 -25.59 -5.17 -11.42
CA LYS A 99 -27.02 -5.50 -11.57
C LYS A 99 -27.94 -4.29 -11.62
N THR A 100 -27.53 -3.16 -11.03
CA THR A 100 -28.34 -1.94 -11.00
C THR A 100 -28.39 -1.28 -12.37
N ASN A 101 -27.28 -1.35 -13.10
CA ASN A 101 -27.09 -0.66 -14.38
C ASN A 101 -27.15 -1.61 -15.59
N ASP A 102 -27.34 -2.92 -15.35
CA ASP A 102 -27.32 -3.98 -16.36
C ASP A 102 -26.08 -3.89 -17.28
N SER A 103 -24.91 -3.70 -16.67
CA SER A 103 -23.67 -3.44 -17.40
C SER A 103 -22.44 -4.03 -16.71
N ILE A 104 -21.37 -4.24 -17.48
CA ILE A 104 -20.06 -4.56 -16.95
C ILE A 104 -19.37 -3.25 -16.60
N LEU A 105 -18.86 -3.16 -15.37
CA LEU A 105 -18.13 -2.02 -14.86
C LEU A 105 -16.66 -2.41 -14.69
N TYR A 106 -15.77 -1.54 -15.18
CA TYR A 106 -14.34 -1.62 -14.96
C TYR A 106 -13.96 -0.98 -13.62
N CYS A 107 -12.99 -1.53 -12.90
CA CYS A 107 -12.73 -1.22 -11.50
C CYS A 107 -12.47 0.26 -11.20
N THR A 108 -11.83 0.97 -12.13
CA THR A 108 -11.61 2.42 -12.03
C THR A 108 -12.43 3.21 -13.03
N GLY A 109 -13.27 2.57 -13.86
CA GLY A 109 -13.99 3.26 -14.94
C GLY A 109 -15.01 4.26 -14.39
N ASP A 110 -14.99 5.47 -14.92
CA ASP A 110 -15.83 6.58 -14.49
C ASP A 110 -16.21 7.51 -15.66
N ASN A 111 -17.42 7.33 -16.18
CA ASN A 111 -17.94 8.10 -17.31
C ASN A 111 -18.26 9.56 -16.94
N GLU A 112 -18.20 9.94 -15.67
CA GLU A 112 -18.34 11.35 -15.25
C GLU A 112 -17.01 12.11 -15.32
N MET A 113 -15.89 11.39 -15.45
CA MET A 113 -14.56 11.99 -15.59
C MET A 113 -14.21 12.23 -17.05
N THR A 114 -13.24 13.11 -17.27
CA THR A 114 -12.68 13.37 -18.60
C THR A 114 -11.16 13.26 -18.56
N THR A 115 -10.58 12.79 -19.66
CA THR A 115 -9.14 12.66 -19.79
C THR A 115 -8.45 14.02 -19.74
N ILE A 116 -7.40 14.13 -18.93
CA ILE A 116 -6.56 15.34 -18.85
C ILE A 116 -5.32 15.14 -19.73
N GLY A 117 -5.09 16.06 -20.66
CA GLY A 117 -3.91 16.05 -21.52
C GLY A 117 -4.05 15.28 -22.84
N ASP A 118 -5.23 14.73 -23.12
CA ASP A 118 -5.59 14.04 -24.37
C ASP A 118 -7.12 14.07 -24.56
N THR A 119 -7.62 13.68 -25.74
CA THR A 119 -9.06 13.59 -26.08
C THR A 119 -9.60 12.16 -26.11
N SER A 120 -8.80 11.16 -25.75
CA SER A 120 -9.26 9.78 -25.66
C SER A 120 -10.16 9.56 -24.45
N SER A 121 -10.85 8.43 -24.39
CA SER A 121 -11.60 7.97 -23.21
C SER A 121 -10.71 7.24 -22.18
N ALA A 122 -9.39 7.18 -22.40
CA ALA A 122 -8.49 6.39 -21.57
C ALA A 122 -8.38 6.90 -20.11
N GLY A 123 -8.65 8.19 -19.89
CA GLY A 123 -8.65 8.86 -18.60
C GLY A 123 -10.03 9.03 -17.97
N GLU A 124 -11.08 8.41 -18.52
CA GLU A 124 -12.41 8.32 -17.89
C GLU A 124 -12.34 7.34 -16.70
N MET A 125 -11.54 7.71 -15.70
CA MET A 125 -11.12 6.86 -14.59
C MET A 125 -11.12 7.64 -13.27
N SER A 126 -11.56 6.99 -12.18
CA SER A 126 -11.51 7.56 -10.84
C SER A 126 -11.53 6.49 -9.74
N PRO A 127 -11.23 6.84 -8.47
CA PRO A 127 -11.27 5.91 -7.35
C PRO A 127 -12.68 5.72 -6.76
N HIS A 128 -13.76 6.23 -7.40
CA HIS A 128 -15.10 6.28 -6.78
C HIS A 128 -15.67 4.91 -6.36
N ASN A 129 -15.22 3.81 -6.96
CA ASN A 129 -15.64 2.46 -6.61
C ASN A 129 -14.98 1.92 -5.33
N MET A 130 -13.97 2.61 -4.79
CA MET A 130 -13.35 2.26 -3.50
C MET A 130 -14.27 2.67 -2.35
N LEU A 131 -14.62 1.70 -1.50
CA LEU A 131 -15.51 1.92 -0.35
C LEU A 131 -14.77 2.30 0.94
N THR A 132 -13.43 2.25 0.92
CA THR A 132 -12.58 2.49 2.09
C THR A 132 -11.43 3.42 1.75
N THR A 133 -10.88 4.06 2.78
CA THR A 133 -9.66 4.85 2.67
C THR A 133 -8.42 3.97 2.50
N THR A 134 -7.40 4.53 1.86
CA THR A 134 -6.07 3.95 1.72
C THR A 134 -5.12 4.52 2.77
N PHE A 135 -3.98 3.86 2.99
CA PHE A 135 -2.88 4.42 3.78
C PHE A 135 -2.48 5.82 3.29
N SER A 136 -2.54 6.08 1.97
CA SER A 136 -2.30 7.40 1.38
C SER A 136 -3.34 8.43 1.83
N ASP A 137 -4.62 8.08 1.86
CA ASP A 137 -5.68 8.98 2.32
C ASP A 137 -5.48 9.32 3.79
N GLU A 138 -5.23 8.33 4.62
CA GLU A 138 -4.93 8.52 6.05
C GLU A 138 -3.66 9.37 6.25
N LEU A 139 -2.61 9.13 5.47
CA LEU A 139 -1.38 9.93 5.53
C LEU A 139 -1.67 11.41 5.23
N LYS A 140 -2.50 11.70 4.23
CA LYS A 140 -2.90 13.06 3.85
C LYS A 140 -3.84 13.71 4.87
N LEU A 141 -4.74 12.94 5.49
CA LEU A 141 -5.67 13.43 6.51
C LEU A 141 -4.95 13.83 7.80
N PHE A 142 -3.92 13.08 8.19
CA PHE A 142 -3.24 13.26 9.48
C PHE A 142 -1.88 13.95 9.39
N ASN A 143 -1.43 14.35 8.20
CA ASN A 143 -0.15 15.01 8.02
C ASN A 143 -0.17 16.04 6.89
N ASP A 144 0.67 17.06 7.01
CA ASP A 144 0.92 18.07 5.95
C ASP A 144 1.77 17.53 4.78
N GLY A 145 1.82 16.21 4.61
CA GLY A 145 2.59 15.55 3.57
C GLY A 145 1.87 15.57 2.23
N LYS A 146 2.63 15.66 1.13
CA LYS A 146 2.08 15.47 -0.21
C LYS A 146 2.01 13.99 -0.55
N VAL A 147 0.84 13.54 -0.98
CA VAL A 147 0.62 12.22 -1.57
C VAL A 147 0.56 12.37 -3.09
N ILE A 148 1.26 11.49 -3.79
CA ILE A 148 1.30 11.44 -5.26
C ILE A 148 1.10 9.98 -5.65
N GLY A 149 0.12 9.72 -6.50
CA GLY A 149 -0.28 8.41 -7.00
C GLY A 149 -1.21 8.58 -8.17
#